data_AF-A0A4Q3VQW8-F1
#
_entry.id   AF-A0A4Q3VQW8-F1
#
_cell.length_a   1.000
_cell.length_b   1.000
_cell.length_c   1.000
_cell.angle_alpha   90.00
_cell.angle_beta   90.00
_cell.angle_gamma   90.00
#
_symmetry.space_group_name_H-M   'P 1'
#
loop_
_entity.id
_entity.type
_entity.pdbx_description
1 polymer ?
#
loop_
_entity_poly.entity_id
_entity_poly.type
_entity_poly.pdbx_seq_one_letter_code
_entity_poly.pdbx_strand_id
1 'polypeptide(L)'
;MNWDTIEGNWKQLRGKAQEKWGELTDSEYDQIGGKKDQLVGKLQEKYGITRDEAERRADEFGAANQGHPVSPVTGAPDTRGVIEKIADAVTGDKVDDKTGRRVD
;
A
#
# COMPACT_ATOMS: atom_id res chain seq x y z
N MET A 1 0.74 -17.26 -8.51
CA MET A 1 1.71 -17.42 -7.41
C MET A 1 0.98 -17.80 -6.14
N ASN A 2 1.48 -18.77 -5.36
CA ASN A 2 0.76 -19.36 -4.22
C ASN A 2 0.87 -18.47 -2.96
N TRP A 3 0.09 -17.39 -2.95
CA TRP A 3 0.07 -16.40 -1.87
C TRP A 3 -0.52 -16.94 -0.54
N ASP A 4 -1.21 -18.08 -0.60
CA ASP A 4 -1.82 -18.79 0.54
C ASP A 4 -0.82 -19.05 1.68
N THR A 5 0.44 -19.36 1.35
CA THR A 5 1.50 -19.58 2.35
C THR A 5 1.92 -18.28 3.05
N ILE A 6 1.86 -17.13 2.36
CA ILE A 6 2.12 -15.82 2.97
C ILE A 6 0.98 -15.46 3.91
N GLU A 7 -0.27 -15.72 3.49
CA GLU A 7 -1.45 -15.48 4.32
C GLU A 7 -1.37 -16.28 5.63
N GLY A 8 -1.08 -17.58 5.56
CA GLY A 8 -0.91 -18.43 6.75
C GLY A 8 0.25 -18.03 7.67
N ASN A 9 1.33 -17.46 7.11
CA ASN A 9 2.49 -16.99 7.88
C ASN A 9 2.51 -15.47 8.11
N TRP A 10 1.42 -14.76 7.78
CA TRP A 10 1.40 -13.30 7.72
C TRP A 10 1.77 -12.66 9.05
N LYS A 11 1.32 -13.25 10.16
CA LYS A 11 1.62 -12.76 11.52
C LYS A 11 3.12 -12.73 11.84
N GLN A 12 3.91 -13.63 11.25
CA GLN A 12 5.37 -13.64 11.38
C GLN A 12 6.03 -12.76 10.32
N LEU A 13 5.48 -12.77 9.10
CA LEU A 13 6.01 -12.01 7.96
C LEU A 13 5.73 -10.50 8.04
N ARG A 14 4.69 -10.08 8.77
CA ARG A 14 4.34 -8.66 8.95
C ARG A 14 5.48 -7.85 9.56
N GLY A 15 6.29 -8.45 10.43
CA GLY A 15 7.47 -7.78 10.98
C GLY A 15 8.47 -7.43 9.89
N LYS A 16 8.77 -8.39 9.00
CA LYS A 16 9.63 -8.15 7.82
C LYS A 16 8.99 -7.18 6.83
N ALA A 17 7.67 -7.24 6.68
CA ALA A 17 6.93 -6.31 5.82
C ALA A 17 7.05 -4.88 6.37
N GLN A 18 6.92 -4.69 7.68
CA GLN A 18 7.10 -3.40 8.35
C GLN A 18 8.54 -2.86 8.19
N GLU A 19 9.56 -3.72 8.23
CA GLU A 19 10.94 -3.33 7.94
C GLU A 19 11.12 -2.89 6.48
N LYS A 20 10.48 -3.58 5.52
CA LYS A 20 10.51 -3.23 4.09
C LYS A 20 9.69 -1.97 3.77
N TRP A 21 8.54 -1.82 4.41
CA TRP A 21 7.57 -0.76 4.17
C TRP A 21 7.19 -0.07 5.48
N GLY A 22 8.12 0.70 6.03
CA GLY A 22 7.94 1.42 7.30
C GLY A 22 6.90 2.54 7.27
N GLU A 23 6.26 2.80 6.13
CA GLU A 23 5.19 3.80 5.96
C GLU A 23 3.80 3.24 6.31
N LEU A 24 3.66 1.91 6.27
CA LEU A 24 2.48 1.19 6.71
C LEU A 24 2.56 0.95 8.22
N THR A 25 1.45 1.13 8.93
CA THR A 25 1.38 0.88 10.39
C THR A 25 0.93 -0.55 10.68
N ASP A 26 1.19 -1.06 11.90
CA ASP A 26 0.78 -2.42 12.33
C ASP A 26 -0.73 -2.66 12.11
N SER A 27 -1.55 -1.63 12.34
CA SER A 27 -2.99 -1.66 12.09
C SER A 27 -3.34 -1.87 10.61
N GLU A 28 -2.56 -1.31 9.68
CA GLU A 28 -2.78 -1.53 8.24
C GLU A 28 -2.32 -2.93 7.83
N TYR A 29 -1.23 -3.43 8.40
CA TYR A 29 -0.81 -4.83 8.20
C TYR A 29 -1.85 -5.81 8.73
N ASP A 30 -2.48 -5.50 9.86
CA ASP A 30 -3.56 -6.32 10.42
C ASP A 30 -4.79 -6.33 9.48
N GLN A 31 -5.19 -5.16 8.97
CA GLN A 31 -6.27 -5.03 7.97
C GLN A 31 -5.98 -5.76 6.67
N ILE A 32 -4.72 -5.75 6.20
CA ILE A 32 -4.30 -6.49 5.01
C ILE A 32 -4.55 -7.99 5.20
N GLY A 33 -4.39 -8.49 6.43
CA GLY A 33 -4.68 -9.88 6.79
C GLY A 33 -3.89 -10.89 5.95
N GLY A 34 -2.74 -10.47 5.41
CA GLY A 34 -1.93 -11.28 4.54
C GLY A 34 -2.54 -11.54 3.18
N LYS A 35 -3.35 -10.61 2.64
CA LYS A 35 -3.89 -10.66 1.27
C LYS A 35 -3.09 -9.78 0.31
N LYS A 36 -2.70 -10.33 -0.85
CA LYS A 36 -1.90 -9.62 -1.87
C LYS A 36 -2.62 -8.36 -2.35
N ASP A 37 -3.90 -8.49 -2.68
CA ASP A 37 -4.70 -7.38 -3.22
C ASP A 37 -4.85 -6.23 -2.21
N GLN A 38 -5.02 -6.55 -0.93
CA GLN A 38 -5.08 -5.53 0.13
C GLN A 38 -3.73 -4.85 0.33
N LEU A 39 -2.62 -5.61 0.33
CA LEU A 39 -1.26 -5.05 0.41
C LEU A 39 -1.00 -4.11 -0.78
N VAL A 40 -1.40 -4.53 -1.98
CA VAL A 40 -1.28 -3.75 -3.22
C VAL A 40 -2.13 -2.47 -3.17
N GLY A 41 -3.35 -2.53 -2.65
CA GLY A 41 -4.19 -1.34 -2.44
C GLY A 41 -3.54 -0.35 -1.49
N LYS A 42 -3.10 -0.82 -0.31
CA LYS A 42 -2.41 0.00 0.68
C LYS A 42 -1.11 0.59 0.16
N LEU A 43 -0.33 -0.19 -0.60
CA LEU A 43 0.90 0.29 -1.23
C LEU A 43 0.61 1.44 -2.22
N GLN A 44 -0.45 1.32 -3.03
CA GLN A 44 -0.86 2.39 -3.94
C GLN A 44 -1.30 3.65 -3.17
N GLU A 45 -2.12 3.50 -2.13
CA GLU A 45 -2.63 4.63 -1.35
C GLU A 45 -1.54 5.35 -0.55
N LYS A 46 -0.60 4.59 0.02
CA LYS A 46 0.44 5.11 0.93
C LYS A 46 1.63 5.65 0.18
N TYR A 47 2.17 4.85 -0.74
CA TYR A 47 3.35 5.21 -1.51
C TYR A 47 3.02 6.00 -2.79
N GLY A 48 1.74 6.15 -3.14
CA GLY A 48 1.32 6.85 -4.36
C GLY A 48 1.81 6.19 -5.65
N ILE A 49 2.08 4.88 -5.63
CA ILE A 49 2.62 4.13 -6.78
C ILE A 49 1.51 3.54 -7.64
N THR A 50 1.85 3.15 -8.87
CA THR A 50 0.91 2.45 -9.76
C THR A 50 0.64 1.03 -9.26
N ARG A 51 -0.51 0.47 -9.68
CA ARG A 51 -0.86 -0.91 -9.37
C ARG A 51 0.19 -1.93 -9.82
N ASP A 52 0.80 -1.73 -11.00
CA ASP A 52 1.90 -2.60 -11.48
C ASP A 52 3.08 -2.62 -10.52
N GLU A 53 3.51 -1.45 -10.03
CA GLU A 53 4.63 -1.34 -9.11
C GLU A 53 4.28 -1.91 -7.72
N ALA A 54 3.06 -1.66 -7.24
CA ALA A 54 2.57 -2.25 -6.01
C ALA A 54 2.49 -3.79 -6.09
N GLU A 55 2.00 -4.31 -7.23
CA GLU A 55 1.95 -5.74 -7.49
C GLU A 55 3.34 -6.36 -7.55
N ARG A 56 4.32 -5.69 -8.16
CA ARG A 56 5.72 -6.13 -8.16
C ARG A 56 6.31 -6.17 -6.76
N ARG A 57 6.12 -5.12 -5.97
CA ARG A 57 6.62 -5.07 -4.58
C ARG A 57 6.01 -6.18 -3.73
N ALA A 58 4.71 -6.42 -3.88
CA ALA A 58 4.02 -7.51 -3.20
C ALA A 58 4.52 -8.89 -3.70
N ASP A 59 4.74 -9.05 -5.01
CA ASP A 59 5.26 -10.28 -5.59
C ASP A 59 6.69 -10.58 -5.16
N GLU A 60 7.55 -9.57 -5.13
CA GLU A 60 8.93 -9.65 -4.64
C GLU A 60 8.97 -10.07 -3.17
N PHE A 61 8.08 -9.51 -2.34
CA PHE A 61 7.93 -9.94 -0.94
C PHE A 61 7.44 -11.38 -0.85
N GLY A 62 6.51 -11.78 -1.72
CA GLY A 62 6.09 -13.15 -1.94
C GLY A 62 7.26 -14.09 -2.17
N ALA A 63 8.04 -13.78 -3.22
CA ALA A 63 9.15 -14.58 -3.70
C ALA A 63 10.31 -14.65 -2.70
N ALA A 64 10.67 -13.54 -2.08
CA ALA A 64 11.75 -13.46 -1.09
C ALA A 64 11.48 -14.34 0.14
N ASN A 65 10.21 -14.56 0.48
CA ASN A 65 9.82 -15.41 1.61
C ASN A 65 9.41 -16.85 1.19
N GLN A 66 9.24 -17.12 -0.10
CA GLN A 66 8.87 -18.44 -0.65
C GLN A 66 10.03 -19.14 -1.41
N GLY A 67 11.24 -18.58 -1.40
CA GLY A 67 12.45 -19.24 -1.93
C GLY A 67 12.48 -19.41 -3.45
N HIS A 68 11.57 -18.77 -4.20
CA HIS A 68 11.58 -18.78 -5.66
C HIS A 68 12.33 -17.54 -6.18
N PRO A 69 13.31 -17.69 -7.08
CA PRO A 69 14.03 -16.55 -7.63
C PRO A 69 13.12 -15.82 -8.62
N VAL A 70 12.49 -14.73 -8.19
CA VAL A 70 12.08 -13.69 -9.13
C VAL A 70 13.34 -12.97 -9.56
N SER A 71 13.62 -12.94 -10.86
CA SER A 71 14.76 -12.21 -11.38
C SER A 71 14.60 -10.71 -11.05
N PRO A 72 15.59 -10.07 -10.42
CA PRO A 72 15.51 -8.65 -10.10
C PRO A 72 15.54 -7.85 -11.41
N VAL A 73 14.43 -7.23 -11.79
CA VAL A 73 14.48 -6.10 -12.73
C VAL A 73 14.90 -4.87 -11.92
N THR A 74 16.17 -4.50 -12.04
CA THR A 74 16.74 -3.31 -11.39
C THR A 74 15.94 -2.08 -11.80
N GLY A 75 15.20 -1.53 -10.85
CA GLY A 75 14.43 -0.31 -11.00
C GLY A 75 13.77 0.05 -9.69
N ALA A 76 14.56 0.32 -8.65
CA ALA A 76 14.04 1.02 -7.49
C ALA A 76 13.81 2.49 -7.91
N PRO A 77 12.58 3.02 -7.98
CA PRO A 77 12.41 4.45 -7.99
C PRO A 77 12.74 4.94 -6.58
N ASP A 78 13.79 5.73 -6.45
CA ASP A 78 14.09 6.55 -5.28
C ASP A 78 12.85 7.39 -4.90
N THR A 79 11.97 6.88 -4.02
CA THR A 79 10.79 7.61 -3.53
C THR A 79 11.16 8.60 -2.42
N ARG A 80 12.24 9.36 -2.61
CA ARG A 80 12.66 10.44 -1.71
C ARG A 80 12.09 11.82 -2.08
N GLY A 81 11.22 11.91 -3.08
CA GLY A 81 10.77 13.20 -3.63
C GLY A 81 9.26 13.40 -3.85
N VAL A 82 8.38 12.47 -3.45
CA VAL A 82 6.92 12.55 -3.77
C VAL A 82 6.07 12.62 -2.50
N ILE A 83 6.51 13.39 -1.50
CA ILE A 83 5.83 13.52 -0.19
C ILE A 83 5.19 14.90 0.02
N GLU A 84 4.69 15.55 -1.04
CA GLU A 84 4.18 16.93 -0.89
C GLU A 84 2.86 17.24 -1.63
N LYS A 85 1.96 16.27 -1.91
CA LYS A 85 0.72 16.64 -2.61
C LYS A 85 -0.60 15.90 -2.36
N ILE A 86 -0.74 15.08 -1.33
CA ILE A 86 -2.00 14.33 -1.12
C ILE A 86 -2.61 14.44 0.28
N ALA A 87 -2.40 15.57 0.97
CA ALA A 87 -3.08 15.86 2.24
C ALA A 87 -4.47 16.53 2.09
N ASP A 88 -4.93 16.86 0.88
CA ASP A 88 -6.18 17.62 0.66
C ASP A 88 -7.11 16.88 -0.32
N ALA A 89 -7.66 15.73 0.09
CA ALA A 89 -8.72 15.06 -0.68
C ALA A 89 -9.58 14.07 0.11
N VAL A 90 -9.20 13.66 1.34
CA VAL A 90 -9.96 12.64 2.10
C VAL A 90 -10.48 13.19 3.42
N THR A 91 -11.35 14.19 3.34
CA THR A 91 -12.41 14.38 4.34
C THR A 91 -13.67 14.72 3.57
N GLY A 92 -14.31 13.69 3.05
CA GLY A 92 -15.71 13.74 2.68
C GLY A 92 -16.54 13.77 3.95
N ASP A 93 -16.69 14.94 4.54
CA ASP A 93 -17.79 15.25 5.45
C ASP A 93 -18.88 15.96 4.65
N LYS A 94 -20.06 15.35 4.62
CA LYS A 94 -21.26 15.93 4.02
C LYS A 94 -21.66 17.18 4.80
N VAL A 95 -21.71 18.33 4.13
CA VAL A 95 -22.68 19.37 4.48
C VAL A 95 -23.36 19.89 3.22
N ASP A 96 -24.57 19.39 3.00
CA ASP A 96 -25.55 19.99 2.14
C ASP A 96 -26.10 21.24 2.86
N ASP A 97 -25.85 22.46 2.37
CA ASP A 97 -26.73 23.59 2.70
C ASP A 97 -26.96 24.51 1.49
N LYS A 98 -28.26 24.62 1.17
CA LYS A 98 -28.84 25.44 0.13
C LYS A 98 -28.94 26.86 0.66
N THR A 99 -28.10 27.83 0.26
CA THR A 99 -28.49 29.25 0.22
C THR A 99 -27.46 30.12 -0.52
N GLY A 100 -27.35 29.94 -1.84
CA GLY A 100 -26.66 30.90 -2.72
C GLY A 100 -27.47 32.17 -2.97
N ARG A 101 -27.93 32.86 -1.93
CA ARG A 101 -28.67 34.13 -2.07
C ARG A 101 -27.67 35.28 -2.10
N ARG A 102 -27.50 35.92 -3.26
CA ARG A 102 -26.90 37.25 -3.36
C ARG A 102 -27.86 38.25 -2.71
N VAL A 103 -27.37 38.98 -1.73
CA VAL A 103 -27.98 40.23 -1.24
C VAL A 103 -27.43 41.38 -2.07
N ASP A 104 -28.31 42.35 -2.30
CA ASP A 104 -28.32 43.44 -3.28
C ASP A 104 -27.02 44.24 -3.49
#